data_AF-B5XDU9-F1
#
_entry.id   AF-B5XDU9-F1
#
_cell.length_a   1.000
_cell.length_b   1.000
_cell.length_c   1.000
_cell.angle_alpha   90.00
_cell.angle_beta   90.00
_cell.angle_gamma   90.00
#
_symmetry.space_group_name_H-M   'P 1'
#
loop_
_entity.id
_entity.type
_entity.pdbx_description
1 polymer ?
#
loop_
_entity_poly.entity_id
_entity_poly.type
_entity_poly.pdbx_seq_one_letter_code
_entity_poly.pdbx_strand_id
1 'polypeptide(L)'
;MGVGVGIGGFITFLTLASCFGDITKVDTSGASEIIARQDKLTLQGVDASHKLAEHDLVRMNKYKELITRVGQKHGLDPAIIAGIISRESRAGSALDHGWGDHGKGFGLMQVDKRYHKIVGAWDSEKHISQGTEILIEFIRRIQAKFPAWPKEHQLKGGISAYNAGDKNVRTYERMDVGTTGGDYSSDVVARSQWFKSQGY
;
A
#
# COMPACT_ATOMS: atom_id res chain seq x y z
N MET A 1 -0.99 38.19 -40.12
CA MET A 1 0.07 37.89 -39.14
C MET A 1 -0.48 36.84 -38.18
N GLY A 2 0.24 35.73 -38.05
CA GLY A 2 -0.28 34.45 -37.55
C GLY A 2 -0.68 34.45 -36.07
N VAL A 3 -1.69 33.63 -35.80
CA VAL A 3 -2.26 33.29 -34.49
C VAL A 3 -1.26 32.41 -33.74
N GLY A 4 -0.75 32.87 -32.60
CA GLY A 4 0.04 32.05 -31.67
C GLY A 4 -0.88 31.33 -30.69
N VAL A 5 -1.25 30.09 -30.99
CA VAL A 5 -1.93 29.21 -30.04
C VAL A 5 -0.86 28.51 -29.21
N GLY A 6 -0.75 28.90 -27.93
CA GLY A 6 0.08 28.22 -26.95
C GLY A 6 -0.45 26.81 -26.72
N ILE A 7 0.31 25.81 -27.14
CA ILE A 7 0.01 24.41 -26.88
C ILE A 7 0.39 24.13 -25.43
N GLY A 8 -0.59 24.19 -24.53
CA GLY A 8 -0.44 23.70 -23.16
C GLY A 8 -0.15 22.20 -23.21
N GLY A 9 1.07 21.82 -22.82
CA GLY A 9 1.49 20.42 -22.78
C GLY A 9 0.63 19.62 -21.81
N PHE A 10 -0.20 18.73 -22.34
CA PHE A 10 -0.72 17.60 -21.58
C PHE A 10 0.46 16.69 -21.25
N ILE A 11 0.92 16.71 -20.00
CA ILE A 11 1.76 15.63 -19.48
C ILE A 11 0.84 14.41 -19.36
N THR A 12 0.80 13.61 -20.42
CA THR A 12 0.18 12.29 -20.37
C THR A 12 1.02 11.46 -19.41
N PHE A 13 0.54 11.28 -18.18
CA PHE A 13 1.05 10.23 -17.31
C PHE A 13 0.79 8.91 -18.02
N LEU A 14 1.80 8.36 -18.68
CA LEU A 14 1.81 6.97 -19.09
C LEU A 14 1.69 6.16 -17.79
N THR A 15 0.49 5.68 -17.51
CA THR A 15 0.24 4.72 -16.46
C THR A 15 0.94 3.43 -16.90
N LEU A 16 2.18 3.24 -16.46
CA LEU A 16 2.83 1.95 -16.56
C LEU A 16 1.92 0.95 -15.83
N ALA A 17 1.35 0.02 -16.59
CA ALA A 17 0.57 -1.05 -16.01
C ALA A 17 1.46 -1.80 -15.01
N SER A 18 0.99 -1.89 -13.76
CA SER A 18 1.70 -2.60 -12.69
C SER A 18 2.01 -4.03 -13.14
N CYS A 19 3.26 -4.46 -12.97
CA CYS A 19 3.69 -5.80 -13.36
C CYS A 19 2.98 -6.91 -12.55
N PHE A 20 2.40 -6.53 -11.42
CA PHE A 20 1.89 -7.43 -10.39
C PHE A 20 0.36 -7.54 -10.33
N GLY A 21 -0.37 -6.79 -11.16
CA GLY A 21 -1.83 -6.77 -11.17
C GLY A 21 -2.38 -5.34 -11.08
N ASP A 22 -3.65 -5.19 -11.44
CA ASP A 22 -4.35 -3.90 -11.42
C ASP A 22 -5.14 -3.76 -10.10
N ILE A 23 -4.71 -2.84 -9.24
CA ILE A 23 -5.32 -2.64 -7.90
C ILE A 23 -6.80 -2.25 -7.98
N THR A 24 -7.24 -1.65 -9.09
CA THR A 24 -8.63 -1.24 -9.28
C THR A 24 -9.57 -2.42 -9.56
N LYS A 25 -9.00 -3.59 -9.89
CA LYS A 25 -9.76 -4.83 -10.19
C LYS A 25 -9.74 -5.83 -9.04
N VAL A 26 -9.02 -5.55 -7.96
CA VAL A 26 -8.96 -6.40 -6.78
C VAL A 26 -10.22 -6.18 -5.94
N ASP A 27 -10.99 -7.23 -5.66
CA ASP A 27 -12.12 -7.13 -4.73
C ASP A 27 -11.65 -6.85 -3.31
N THR A 28 -12.47 -6.18 -2.52
CA THR A 28 -12.16 -5.89 -1.13
C THR A 28 -13.41 -5.66 -0.30
N SER A 29 -13.38 -6.12 0.95
CA SER A 29 -14.37 -5.79 1.98
C SER A 29 -14.02 -4.51 2.75
N GLY A 30 -12.84 -3.93 2.53
CA GLY A 30 -12.28 -2.82 3.30
C GLY A 30 -11.99 -3.14 4.77
N ALA A 31 -11.96 -2.11 5.60
CA ALA A 31 -11.62 -2.19 7.02
C ALA A 31 -12.70 -2.92 7.84
N SER A 32 -12.24 -3.79 8.74
CA SER A 32 -13.06 -4.39 9.79
C SER A 32 -13.54 -3.34 10.79
N GLU A 33 -14.53 -3.72 11.59
CA GLU A 33 -14.99 -2.88 12.71
C GLU A 33 -13.88 -2.59 13.73
N ILE A 34 -12.91 -3.49 13.91
CA ILE A 34 -11.80 -3.30 14.85
C ILE A 34 -10.98 -2.08 14.43
N ILE A 35 -10.62 -2.00 13.15
CA ILE A 35 -9.83 -0.89 12.61
C ILE A 35 -10.68 0.39 12.57
N ALA A 36 -11.94 0.32 12.13
CA ALA A 36 -12.81 1.49 12.07
C ALA A 36 -13.01 2.16 13.46
N ARG A 37 -13.18 1.36 14.52
CA ARG A 37 -13.38 1.87 15.88
C ARG A 37 -12.13 2.49 16.49
N GLN A 38 -10.93 2.02 16.14
CA GLN A 38 -9.68 2.64 16.59
C GLN A 38 -9.58 4.11 16.19
N ASP A 39 -10.10 4.44 15.01
CA ASP A 39 -10.15 5.81 14.48
C ASP A 39 -11.48 6.52 14.73
N LYS A 40 -12.31 5.98 15.64
CA LYS A 40 -13.62 6.54 16.04
C LYS A 40 -14.58 6.74 14.86
N LEU A 41 -14.46 5.93 13.82
CA LEU A 41 -15.38 5.96 12.68
C LEU A 41 -16.65 5.17 12.99
N THR A 42 -17.79 5.70 12.54
CA THR A 42 -19.08 4.99 12.48
C THR A 42 -19.26 4.21 11.18
N LEU A 43 -18.45 4.54 10.17
CA LEU A 43 -18.41 3.85 8.88
C LEU A 43 -17.71 2.50 9.01
N GLN A 44 -18.01 1.58 8.09
CA GLN A 44 -17.42 0.24 8.04
C GLN A 44 -16.97 -0.11 6.62
N GLY A 45 -16.15 -1.16 6.50
CA GLY A 45 -15.75 -1.71 5.22
C GLY A 45 -15.00 -0.71 4.34
N VAL A 46 -15.33 -0.69 3.05
CA VAL A 46 -14.64 0.13 2.04
C VAL A 46 -14.74 1.63 2.37
N ASP A 47 -15.90 2.10 2.83
CA ASP A 47 -16.10 3.52 3.16
C ASP A 47 -15.22 3.96 4.35
N ALA A 48 -15.03 3.08 5.34
CA ALA A 48 -14.09 3.33 6.42
C ALA A 48 -12.67 3.43 5.89
N SER A 49 -12.21 2.48 5.07
CA SER A 49 -10.88 2.52 4.46
C SER A 49 -10.65 3.80 3.65
N HIS A 50 -11.62 4.20 2.82
CA HIS A 50 -11.55 5.45 2.07
C HIS A 50 -11.43 6.67 2.99
N LYS A 51 -12.21 6.72 4.07
CA LYS A 51 -12.15 7.81 5.04
C LYS A 51 -10.79 7.88 5.74
N LEU A 52 -10.21 6.73 6.06
CA LEU A 52 -8.87 6.65 6.67
C LEU A 52 -7.78 7.13 5.70
N ALA A 53 -7.85 6.73 4.43
CA ALA A 53 -6.95 7.22 3.39
C ALA A 53 -7.09 8.74 3.18
N GLU A 54 -8.32 9.26 3.19
CA GLU A 54 -8.62 10.69 3.11
C GLU A 54 -7.98 11.48 4.25
N HIS A 55 -8.11 11.01 5.49
CA HIS A 55 -7.48 11.64 6.65
C HIS A 55 -5.95 11.69 6.56
N ASP A 56 -5.35 10.73 5.85
CA ASP A 56 -3.91 10.63 5.66
C ASP A 56 -3.40 11.42 4.45
N LEU A 57 -4.27 11.83 3.52
CA LEU A 57 -3.88 12.44 2.24
C LEU A 57 -2.95 13.64 2.38
N VAL A 58 -3.26 14.58 3.29
CA VAL A 58 -2.44 15.79 3.48
C VAL A 58 -1.01 15.44 3.91
N ARG A 59 -0.84 14.44 4.78
CA ARG A 59 0.49 13.94 5.18
C ARG A 59 1.13 13.13 4.07
N MET A 60 0.37 12.28 3.40
CA MET A 60 0.84 11.44 2.31
C MET A 60 1.40 12.26 1.14
N ASN A 61 0.79 13.42 0.84
CA ASN A 61 1.22 14.29 -0.25
C ASN A 61 2.66 14.80 -0.10
N LYS A 62 3.22 14.83 1.12
CA LYS A 62 4.64 15.14 1.35
C LYS A 62 5.59 14.12 0.72
N TYR A 63 5.12 12.88 0.55
CA TYR A 63 5.90 11.76 0.05
C TYR A 63 5.49 11.33 -1.36
N LYS A 64 4.51 12.02 -1.99
CA LYS A 64 3.92 11.61 -3.26
C LYS A 64 4.96 11.40 -4.36
N GLU A 65 5.86 12.35 -4.56
CA GLU A 65 6.93 12.21 -5.58
C GLU A 65 7.87 11.04 -5.29
N LEU A 66 8.24 10.82 -4.03
CA LEU A 66 9.07 9.69 -3.62
C LEU A 66 8.37 8.35 -3.88
N ILE A 67 7.10 8.24 -3.48
CA ILE A 67 6.25 7.07 -3.69
C ILE A 67 6.11 6.78 -5.19
N THR A 68 5.83 7.80 -6.01
CA THR A 68 5.73 7.66 -7.47
C THR A 68 7.04 7.18 -8.08
N ARG A 69 8.19 7.77 -7.72
CA ARG A 69 9.50 7.33 -8.21
C ARG A 69 9.81 5.87 -7.83
N VAL A 70 9.55 5.49 -6.58
CA VAL A 70 9.80 4.11 -6.12
C VAL A 70 8.87 3.12 -6.81
N GLY A 71 7.58 3.44 -6.95
CA GLY A 71 6.63 2.61 -7.68
C GLY A 71 7.06 2.38 -9.14
N GLN A 72 7.41 3.45 -9.84
CA GLN A 72 7.94 3.37 -11.22
C GLN A 72 9.21 2.53 -11.31
N LYS A 73 10.17 2.75 -10.40
CA LYS A 73 11.44 2.01 -10.34
C LYS A 73 11.21 0.50 -10.21
N HIS A 74 10.19 0.08 -9.48
CA HIS A 74 9.92 -1.33 -9.18
C HIS A 74 8.79 -1.95 -10.00
N GLY A 75 8.15 -1.18 -10.89
CA GLY A 75 7.00 -1.64 -11.67
C GLY A 75 5.76 -1.94 -10.82
N LEU A 76 5.62 -1.28 -9.67
CA LEU A 76 4.49 -1.40 -8.76
C LEU A 76 3.66 -0.11 -8.79
N ASP A 77 2.33 -0.24 -8.77
CA ASP A 77 1.44 0.90 -8.70
C ASP A 77 1.73 1.74 -7.43
N PRO A 78 2.08 3.04 -7.54
CA PRO A 78 2.40 3.85 -6.37
C PRO A 78 1.24 3.99 -5.38
N ALA A 79 -0.01 3.81 -5.85
CA ALA A 79 -1.17 3.80 -4.96
C ALA A 79 -1.14 2.64 -3.95
N ILE A 80 -0.52 1.50 -4.30
CA ILE A 80 -0.34 0.36 -3.38
C ILE A 80 0.63 0.74 -2.26
N ILE A 81 1.73 1.41 -2.61
CA ILE A 81 2.72 1.90 -1.64
C ILE A 81 2.06 2.91 -0.69
N ALA A 82 1.28 3.85 -1.22
CA ALA A 82 0.52 4.80 -0.40
C ALA A 82 -0.50 4.11 0.52
N GLY A 83 -1.23 3.10 0.02
CA GLY A 83 -2.16 2.30 0.82
C GLY A 83 -1.48 1.61 2.00
N ILE A 84 -0.32 1.01 1.78
CA ILE A 84 0.49 0.38 2.86
C ILE A 84 0.99 1.44 3.85
N ILE A 85 1.56 2.56 3.38
CA ILE A 85 2.05 3.62 4.28
C ILE A 85 0.90 4.18 5.15
N SER A 86 -0.29 4.35 4.58
CA SER A 86 -1.47 4.78 5.34
C SER A 86 -1.84 3.75 6.40
N ARG A 87 -1.86 2.45 6.06
CA ARG A 87 -2.17 1.39 7.03
C ARG A 87 -1.12 1.25 8.13
N GLU A 88 0.16 1.31 7.77
CA GLU A 88 1.28 1.02 8.67
C GLU A 88 1.61 2.15 9.63
N SER A 89 1.56 3.40 9.15
CA SER A 89 2.12 4.54 9.91
C SER A 89 1.25 5.78 9.92
N ARG A 90 0.09 5.76 9.26
CA ARG A 90 -0.76 6.94 9.05
C ARG A 90 0.01 8.09 8.37
N ALA A 91 0.84 7.71 7.38
CA ALA A 91 1.83 8.59 6.75
C ALA A 91 2.78 9.25 7.77
N GLY A 92 3.28 8.45 8.71
CA GLY A 92 4.23 8.86 9.73
C GLY A 92 3.64 9.40 11.04
N SER A 93 2.35 9.75 11.11
CA SER A 93 1.79 10.34 12.34
C SER A 93 1.61 9.36 13.50
N ALA A 94 1.69 8.05 13.24
CA ALA A 94 1.68 7.02 14.28
C ALA A 94 3.09 6.60 14.75
N LEU A 95 4.15 7.26 14.26
CA LEU A 95 5.53 6.90 14.56
C LEU A 95 6.15 7.80 15.62
N ASP A 96 7.04 7.23 16.43
CA ASP A 96 7.92 7.94 17.34
C ASP A 96 9.37 7.86 16.83
N HIS A 97 9.91 8.97 16.33
CA HIS A 97 11.23 9.04 15.67
C HIS A 97 11.46 7.95 14.60
N GLY A 98 10.41 7.64 13.84
CA GLY A 98 10.43 6.62 12.79
C GLY A 98 10.15 5.19 13.27
N TRP A 99 9.94 4.96 14.56
CA TRP A 99 9.63 3.65 15.11
C TRP A 99 8.14 3.50 15.43
N GLY A 100 7.60 2.32 15.13
CA GLY A 100 6.28 1.86 15.54
C GLY A 100 6.35 0.43 16.10
N ASP A 101 5.20 -0.19 16.33
CA ASP A 101 5.06 -1.53 16.94
C ASP A 101 6.03 -1.79 18.10
N HIS A 102 6.00 -0.93 19.12
CA HIS A 102 6.86 -1.05 20.30
C HIS A 102 8.37 -1.12 19.95
N GLY A 103 8.78 -0.39 18.91
CA GLY A 103 10.17 -0.31 18.45
C GLY A 103 10.60 -1.45 17.53
N LYS A 104 9.67 -2.22 16.94
CA LYS A 104 9.98 -3.33 16.02
C LYS A 104 9.90 -2.92 14.55
N GLY A 105 8.85 -2.18 14.20
CA GLY A 105 8.64 -1.64 12.85
C GLY A 105 9.36 -0.31 12.67
N PHE A 106 10.02 -0.14 11.53
CA PHE A 106 10.74 1.10 11.19
C PHE A 106 10.17 1.76 9.94
N GLY A 107 10.04 3.08 9.99
CA GLY A 107 9.70 3.99 8.90
C GLY A 107 8.29 3.88 8.34
N LEU A 108 8.05 4.61 7.26
CA LEU A 108 6.72 4.80 6.67
C LEU A 108 6.00 3.49 6.33
N MET A 109 6.74 2.48 5.86
CA MET A 109 6.23 1.13 5.54
C MET A 109 6.46 0.09 6.65
N GLN A 110 6.90 0.50 7.85
CA GLN A 110 7.10 -0.35 9.03
C GLN A 110 7.87 -1.66 8.77
N VAL A 111 9.07 -1.56 8.18
CA VAL A 111 9.96 -2.71 7.98
C VAL A 111 10.37 -3.27 9.35
N ASP A 112 10.15 -4.57 9.57
CA ASP A 112 10.42 -5.22 10.84
C ASP A 112 11.91 -5.57 11.00
N LYS A 113 12.56 -4.95 11.98
CA LYS A 113 14.00 -5.13 12.25
C LYS A 113 14.39 -6.55 12.68
N ARG A 114 13.42 -7.37 13.09
CA ARG A 114 13.67 -8.77 13.50
C ARG A 114 13.96 -9.66 12.30
N TYR A 115 13.46 -9.30 11.13
CA TYR A 115 13.58 -10.08 9.90
C TYR A 115 14.44 -9.39 8.83
N HIS A 116 14.61 -8.07 8.92
CA HIS A 116 15.34 -7.28 7.92
C HIS A 116 16.34 -6.32 8.56
N LYS A 117 17.49 -6.15 7.91
CA LYS A 117 18.41 -5.05 8.22
C LYS A 117 17.82 -3.75 7.68
N ILE A 118 17.50 -2.81 8.58
CA ILE A 118 16.96 -1.49 8.22
C ILE A 118 17.95 -0.67 7.39
N VAL A 119 17.46 0.00 6.35
CA VAL A 119 18.26 0.93 5.54
C VAL A 119 17.59 2.29 5.33
N GLY A 120 18.40 3.35 5.30
CA GLY A 120 17.92 4.71 5.06
C GLY A 120 17.32 5.37 6.30
N ALA A 121 16.89 6.63 6.14
CA ALA A 121 16.05 7.31 7.12
C ALA A 121 14.60 6.83 7.00
N TRP A 122 13.84 6.94 8.08
CA TRP A 122 12.49 6.38 8.26
C TRP A 122 11.47 6.81 7.18
N ASP A 123 11.70 7.96 6.54
CA ASP A 123 10.88 8.57 5.49
C ASP A 123 11.61 8.72 4.15
N SER A 124 12.79 8.13 4.01
CA SER A 124 13.63 8.27 2.82
C SER A 124 13.19 7.37 1.67
N GLU A 125 13.60 7.74 0.44
CA GLU A 125 13.43 6.89 -0.75
C GLU A 125 14.02 5.49 -0.56
N LYS A 126 15.15 5.40 0.15
CA LYS A 126 15.82 4.12 0.43
C LYS A 126 14.96 3.21 1.31
N HIS A 127 14.26 3.78 2.29
CA HIS A 127 13.34 3.05 3.15
C HIS A 127 12.08 2.60 2.38
N ILE A 128 11.47 3.49 1.61
CA ILE A 128 10.28 3.15 0.80
C ILE A 128 10.63 2.08 -0.26
N SER A 129 11.82 2.17 -0.88
CA SER A 129 12.34 1.15 -1.80
C SER A 129 12.50 -0.20 -1.09
N GLN A 130 13.06 -0.23 0.12
CA GLN A 130 13.21 -1.46 0.89
C GLN A 130 11.84 -2.11 1.19
N GLY A 131 10.88 -1.35 1.72
CA GLY A 131 9.54 -1.88 2.00
C GLY A 131 8.84 -2.41 0.75
N THR A 132 9.01 -1.70 -0.38
CA THR A 132 8.46 -2.11 -1.68
C THR A 132 9.10 -3.40 -2.21
N GLU A 133 10.41 -3.57 -2.05
CA GLU A 133 11.12 -4.80 -2.43
C GLU A 133 10.65 -6.02 -1.62
N ILE A 134 10.44 -5.85 -0.31
CA ILE A 134 9.87 -6.89 0.57
C ILE A 134 8.46 -7.27 0.13
N LEU A 135 7.60 -6.29 -0.17
CA LEU A 135 6.27 -6.55 -0.70
C LEU A 135 6.31 -7.34 -2.02
N ILE A 136 7.18 -6.94 -2.95
CA ILE A 136 7.35 -7.64 -4.23
C ILE A 136 7.83 -9.07 -4.02
N GLU A 137 8.72 -9.31 -3.06
CA GLU A 137 9.13 -10.66 -2.69
C GLU A 137 7.93 -11.50 -2.23
N PHE A 138 7.06 -10.95 -1.37
CA PHE A 138 5.84 -11.64 -0.95
C PHE A 138 4.86 -11.88 -2.10
N ILE A 139 4.65 -10.91 -2.98
CA ILE A 139 3.82 -11.10 -4.18
C ILE A 139 4.36 -12.27 -5.01
N ARG A 140 5.68 -12.32 -5.26
CA ARG A 140 6.31 -13.42 -6.01
C ARG A 140 6.17 -14.77 -5.31
N ARG A 141 6.30 -14.82 -3.97
CA ARG A 141 6.06 -16.04 -3.19
C ARG A 141 4.63 -16.52 -3.33
N ILE A 142 3.65 -15.62 -3.31
CA ILE A 142 2.24 -15.96 -3.50
C ILE A 142 1.95 -16.40 -4.94
N GLN A 143 2.54 -15.76 -5.94
CA GLN A 143 2.47 -16.19 -7.34
C GLN A 143 2.97 -17.64 -7.52
N ALA A 144 4.12 -17.96 -6.90
CA ALA A 144 4.67 -19.32 -6.93
C ALA A 144 3.81 -20.32 -6.16
N LYS A 145 3.22 -19.92 -5.03
CA LYS A 145 2.39 -20.76 -4.17
C LYS A 145 1.01 -21.05 -4.78
N PHE A 146 0.44 -20.08 -5.49
CA PHE A 146 -0.90 -20.16 -6.10
C PHE A 146 -0.85 -19.73 -7.58
N PRO A 147 -0.20 -20.51 -8.46
CA PRO A 147 -0.01 -20.12 -9.86
C PRO A 147 -1.31 -20.07 -10.66
N ALA A 148 -2.37 -20.76 -10.20
CA ALA A 148 -3.68 -20.76 -10.83
C ALA A 148 -4.55 -19.54 -10.44
N TRP A 149 -4.14 -18.74 -9.46
CA TRP A 149 -4.87 -17.53 -9.10
C TRP A 149 -4.69 -16.44 -10.17
N PRO A 150 -5.71 -15.63 -10.44
CA PRO A 150 -5.56 -14.39 -11.21
C PRO A 150 -4.49 -13.48 -10.57
N LYS A 151 -3.86 -12.62 -11.38
CA LYS A 151 -2.83 -11.69 -10.89
C LYS A 151 -3.35 -10.81 -9.75
N GLU A 152 -4.59 -10.35 -9.85
CA GLU A 152 -5.27 -9.54 -8.83
C GLU A 152 -5.37 -10.28 -7.49
N HIS A 153 -5.65 -11.59 -7.52
CA HIS A 153 -5.72 -12.41 -6.32
C HIS A 153 -4.32 -12.63 -5.71
N GLN A 154 -3.32 -12.84 -6.57
CA GLN A 154 -1.92 -12.97 -6.16
C GLN A 154 -1.40 -11.67 -5.54
N LEU A 155 -1.77 -10.53 -6.11
CA LEU A 155 -1.45 -9.21 -5.58
C LEU A 155 -2.04 -9.02 -4.17
N LYS A 156 -3.33 -9.29 -4.00
CA LYS A 156 -4.00 -9.22 -2.69
C LYS A 156 -3.34 -10.15 -1.67
N GLY A 157 -3.03 -11.38 -2.08
CA GLY A 157 -2.30 -12.33 -1.26
C GLY A 157 -0.91 -11.84 -0.86
N GLY A 158 -0.17 -11.20 -1.77
CA GLY A 158 1.13 -10.61 -1.47
C GLY A 158 1.05 -9.47 -0.46
N ILE A 159 0.02 -8.63 -0.55
CA ILE A 159 -0.27 -7.58 0.44
C ILE A 159 -0.61 -8.21 1.81
N SER A 160 -1.45 -9.25 1.84
CA SER A 160 -1.76 -9.98 3.09
C SER A 160 -0.50 -10.60 3.72
N ALA A 161 0.35 -11.20 2.89
CA ALA A 161 1.61 -11.81 3.30
C ALA A 161 2.65 -10.78 3.80
N TYR A 162 2.58 -9.51 3.39
CA TYR A 162 3.44 -8.46 3.94
C TYR A 162 3.25 -8.31 5.46
N ASN A 163 2.03 -8.50 5.96
CA ASN A 163 1.72 -8.43 7.39
C ASN A 163 1.95 -9.75 8.14
N ALA A 164 1.48 -10.87 7.59
CA ALA A 164 1.41 -12.16 8.32
C ALA A 164 2.33 -13.25 7.75
N GLY A 165 3.11 -12.95 6.72
CA GLY A 165 3.95 -13.91 6.00
C GLY A 165 3.17 -14.79 5.02
N ASP A 166 3.87 -15.32 4.02
CA ASP A 166 3.28 -16.13 2.94
C ASP A 166 2.66 -17.45 3.42
N LYS A 167 3.08 -17.96 4.59
CA LYS A 167 2.48 -19.17 5.22
C LYS A 167 1.04 -18.93 5.71
N ASN A 168 0.69 -17.70 6.06
CA ASN A 168 -0.66 -17.37 6.51
C ASN A 168 -1.68 -17.45 5.37
N VAL A 169 -1.28 -17.05 4.17
CA VAL A 169 -2.14 -17.06 2.98
C VAL A 169 -2.36 -18.49 2.50
N ARG A 170 -3.54 -19.05 2.76
CA ARG A 170 -3.89 -20.45 2.43
C ARG A 170 -5.00 -20.57 1.39
N THR A 171 -5.98 -19.67 1.44
CA THR A 171 -7.07 -19.54 0.47
C THR A 171 -7.30 -18.08 0.17
N TYR A 172 -8.01 -17.77 -0.91
CA TYR A 172 -8.25 -16.40 -1.32
C TYR A 172 -9.18 -15.69 -0.33
N GLU A 173 -10.28 -16.35 0.02
CA GLU A 173 -11.39 -15.81 0.80
C GLU A 173 -11.04 -15.57 2.27
N ARG A 174 -9.97 -16.22 2.76
CA ARG A 174 -9.58 -16.21 4.19
C ARG A 174 -8.14 -15.78 4.41
N MET A 175 -7.49 -15.16 3.42
CA MET A 175 -6.07 -14.78 3.53
C MET A 175 -5.79 -13.83 4.69
N ASP A 176 -6.74 -12.96 5.02
CA ASP A 176 -6.59 -11.97 6.09
C ASP A 176 -6.90 -12.53 7.49
N VAL A 177 -7.45 -13.76 7.60
CA VAL A 177 -7.61 -14.41 8.91
C VAL A 177 -6.22 -14.66 9.49
N GLY A 178 -5.92 -14.00 10.62
CA GLY A 178 -4.60 -14.03 11.26
C GLY A 178 -3.71 -12.82 10.97
N THR A 179 -4.11 -11.94 10.05
CA THR A 179 -3.48 -10.61 9.91
C THR A 179 -3.93 -9.67 11.02
N THR A 180 -3.18 -8.58 11.26
CA THR A 180 -3.58 -7.53 12.19
C THR A 180 -4.98 -7.01 11.83
N GLY A 181 -5.94 -7.05 12.76
CA GLY A 181 -7.33 -6.64 12.51
C GLY A 181 -8.17 -7.66 11.72
N GLY A 182 -7.57 -8.73 11.18
CA GLY A 182 -8.27 -9.70 10.36
C GLY A 182 -8.69 -9.18 8.98
N ASP A 183 -8.08 -8.08 8.53
CA ASP A 183 -8.54 -7.30 7.37
C ASP A 183 -7.40 -6.64 6.56
N TYR A 184 -6.14 -7.00 6.81
CA TYR A 184 -5.00 -6.19 6.37
C TYR A 184 -5.00 -5.93 4.85
N SER A 185 -5.09 -6.98 4.04
CA SER A 185 -5.11 -6.81 2.58
C SER A 185 -6.37 -6.13 2.09
N SER A 186 -7.54 -6.46 2.64
CA SER A 186 -8.80 -5.81 2.29
C SER A 186 -8.75 -4.30 2.53
N ASP A 187 -8.35 -3.87 3.72
CA ASP A 187 -8.24 -2.44 4.04
C ASP A 187 -7.18 -1.76 3.16
N VAL A 188 -5.98 -2.34 3.01
CA VAL A 188 -4.93 -1.77 2.15
C VAL A 188 -5.39 -1.64 0.71
N VAL A 189 -6.08 -2.63 0.14
CA VAL A 189 -6.62 -2.56 -1.22
C VAL A 189 -7.59 -1.40 -1.36
N ALA A 190 -8.54 -1.24 -0.43
CA ALA A 190 -9.51 -0.16 -0.48
C ALA A 190 -8.84 1.23 -0.35
N ARG A 191 -7.87 1.37 0.56
CA ARG A 191 -7.07 2.61 0.66
C ARG A 191 -6.28 2.89 -0.61
N SER A 192 -5.71 1.86 -1.24
CA SER A 192 -4.95 1.98 -2.48
C SER A 192 -5.85 2.41 -3.64
N GLN A 193 -7.06 1.86 -3.75
CA GLN A 193 -8.05 2.28 -4.74
C GLN A 193 -8.43 3.75 -4.56
N TRP A 194 -8.59 4.19 -3.31
CA TRP A 194 -8.82 5.61 -3.02
C TRP A 194 -7.64 6.48 -3.44
N PHE A 195 -6.40 6.15 -3.03
CA PHE A 195 -5.22 6.91 -3.45
C PHE A 195 -5.04 6.94 -4.96
N LYS A 196 -5.40 5.86 -5.67
CA LYS A 196 -5.39 5.82 -7.13
C LYS A 196 -6.27 6.90 -7.74
N SER A 197 -7.46 7.12 -7.17
CA SER A 197 -8.37 8.21 -7.57
C SER A 197 -7.83 9.61 -7.27
N GLN A 198 -6.85 9.74 -6.36
CA GLN A 198 -6.18 10.98 -6.00
C GLN A 198 -4.84 11.19 -6.75
N GLY A 199 -4.62 10.41 -7.81
CA GLY A 199 -3.47 10.55 -8.70
C GLY A 199 -2.16 10.00 -8.13
N TYR A 200 -2.22 8.92 -7.35
CA TYR A 200 -1.07 8.09 -7.01
C TYR A 200 -0.83 7.00 -8.06
#